data_AF-A0A1F9ASX6-F1
#
_entry.id   AF-A0A1F9ASX6-F1
#
_cell.length_a   1.000
_cell.length_b   1.000
_cell.length_c   1.000
_cell.angle_alpha   90.00
_cell.angle_beta   90.00
_cell.angle_gamma   90.00
#
_symmetry.space_group_name_H-M   'P 1'
#
loop_
_entity.id
_entity.type
_entity.pdbx_description
1 polymer ?
#
loop_
_entity_poly.entity_id
_entity_poly.type
_entity_poly.pdbx_seq_one_letter_code
_entity_poly.pdbx_strand_id
1 'polypeptide(L)'
;MAEKMPQDPRKKKLTREEEYFAEQELTKRASLREKLNQEREESRQRQEKEAHWMKCPKCGGELQEKQFEHVMIDQCPSCQGIWLDAGEMELLLHAHQSVVSSIGESLRKILK
;
A
#
# COMPACT_ATOMS: atom_id res chain seq x y z
N MET A 1 24.81 -27.07 -48.95
CA MET A 1 25.97 -26.18 -48.74
C MET A 1 25.78 -25.51 -47.39
N ALA A 2 26.61 -25.82 -46.39
CA ALA A 2 26.46 -25.22 -45.06
C ALA A 2 27.24 -23.91 -45.01
N GLU A 3 26.53 -22.78 -45.02
CA GLU A 3 27.12 -21.46 -44.83
C GLU A 3 27.74 -21.37 -43.43
N LYS A 4 29.06 -21.23 -43.38
CA LYS A 4 29.81 -21.08 -42.13
C LYS A 4 29.48 -19.72 -41.52
N MET A 5 28.91 -19.73 -40.32
CA MET A 5 28.72 -18.57 -39.46
C MET A 5 30.06 -17.81 -39.30
N PRO A 6 30.13 -16.49 -39.53
CA PRO A 6 31.37 -15.74 -39.45
C PRO A 6 31.92 -15.78 -38.02
N GLN A 7 33.11 -16.35 -37.87
CA GLN A 7 33.82 -16.37 -36.59
C GLN A 7 34.33 -14.95 -36.30
N ASP A 8 33.89 -14.35 -35.19
CA ASP A 8 34.35 -13.01 -34.77
C ASP A 8 35.87 -13.03 -34.56
N PRO A 9 36.64 -12.25 -35.35
CA PRO A 9 38.09 -12.25 -35.33
C PRO A 9 38.72 -11.73 -34.01
N ARG A 10 37.91 -11.27 -33.05
CA ARG A 10 38.37 -10.74 -31.74
C ARG A 10 38.22 -11.71 -30.56
N LYS A 11 37.84 -12.97 -30.78
CA LYS A 11 37.76 -13.96 -29.69
C LYS A 11 39.15 -14.42 -29.24
N LYS A 12 39.82 -13.59 -28.43
CA LYS A 12 40.90 -14.03 -27.55
C LYS A 12 40.29 -15.03 -26.55
N LYS A 13 40.92 -16.18 -26.35
CA LYS A 13 40.62 -17.02 -25.18
C LYS A 13 40.92 -16.17 -23.95
N LEU A 14 39.88 -15.81 -23.21
CA LEU A 14 40.07 -15.11 -21.94
C LEU A 14 40.81 -16.05 -21.00
N THR A 15 41.67 -15.47 -20.17
CA THR A 15 42.25 -16.17 -19.05
C THR A 15 41.15 -16.48 -18.03
N ARG A 16 41.39 -17.50 -17.19
CA ARG A 16 40.45 -17.91 -16.14
C ARG A 16 40.07 -16.74 -15.20
N GLU A 17 41.01 -15.84 -14.95
CA GLU A 17 40.79 -14.65 -14.11
C GLU A 17 39.90 -13.63 -14.83
N GLU A 18 40.15 -13.38 -16.12
CA GLU A 18 39.32 -12.48 -16.93
C GLU A 18 37.88 -12.98 -17.09
N GLU A 19 37.68 -14.29 -17.27
CA GLU A 19 36.34 -14.91 -17.30
C GLU A 19 35.61 -14.72 -15.96
N TYR A 20 36.30 -15.01 -14.85
CA TYR A 20 35.76 -14.82 -13.50
C TYR A 20 35.35 -13.36 -13.25
N PHE A 21 36.20 -12.39 -13.59
CA PHE A 21 35.87 -10.98 -13.40
C PHE A 21 34.70 -10.53 -14.29
N ALA A 22 34.59 -11.03 -15.51
CA ALA A 22 33.48 -10.73 -16.40
C ALA A 22 32.14 -11.25 -15.83
N GLU A 23 32.12 -12.48 -15.31
CA GLU A 23 30.94 -13.05 -14.64
C GLU A 23 30.53 -12.24 -13.39
N GLN A 24 31.50 -11.80 -12.59
CA GLN A 24 31.24 -10.93 -11.43
C GLN A 24 30.65 -9.59 -11.85
N GLU A 25 31.16 -8.96 -12.92
CA GLU A 25 30.63 -7.70 -13.42
C GLU A 25 29.19 -7.85 -13.94
N LEU A 26 28.91 -8.91 -14.70
CA LEU A 26 27.56 -9.22 -15.19
C LEU A 26 26.59 -9.41 -14.02
N THR A 27 26.99 -10.18 -13.01
CA THR A 27 26.19 -10.41 -11.80
C THR A 27 25.95 -9.12 -11.02
N LYS A 28 26.98 -8.29 -10.85
CA LYS A 28 26.88 -7.00 -10.19
C LYS A 28 26.00 -6.02 -10.96
N ARG A 29 26.06 -6.01 -12.29
CA ARG A 29 25.20 -5.19 -13.15
C ARG A 29 23.75 -5.68 -13.13
N ALA A 30 23.52 -6.99 -13.12
CA ALA A 30 22.20 -7.58 -13.00
C ALA A 30 21.55 -7.23 -11.65
N SER A 31 22.27 -7.44 -10.55
CA SER A 31 21.79 -7.08 -9.20
C SER A 31 21.57 -5.58 -9.03
N LEU A 32 22.43 -4.73 -9.61
CA LEU A 32 22.22 -3.28 -9.58
C LEU A 32 20.95 -2.88 -10.33
N ARG A 33 20.71 -3.47 -11.51
CA ARG A 33 19.48 -3.22 -12.28
C ARG A 33 18.23 -3.66 -11.51
N GLU A 34 18.29 -4.80 -10.85
CA GLU A 34 17.20 -5.29 -10.00
C GLU A 34 16.91 -4.33 -8.84
N LYS A 35 17.94 -3.88 -8.12
CA LYS A 35 17.80 -2.88 -7.05
C LYS A 35 17.18 -1.58 -7.56
N LEU A 36 17.67 -1.05 -8.68
CA LEU A 36 17.11 0.17 -9.27
C LEU A 36 15.64 0.00 -9.69
N ASN A 37 15.27 -1.17 -10.20
CA ASN A 37 13.87 -1.47 -10.53
C ASN A 37 13.01 -1.53 -9.25
N GLN A 38 13.52 -2.16 -8.19
CA GLN A 38 12.83 -2.22 -6.90
C GLN A 38 12.63 -0.81 -6.31
N GLU A 39 13.67 0.02 -6.27
CA GLU A 39 13.58 1.40 -5.77
C GLU A 39 12.55 2.23 -6.54
N ARG A 40 12.50 2.08 -7.88
CA ARG A 40 11.51 2.76 -8.72
C ARG A 40 10.09 2.30 -8.40
N GLU A 41 9.89 1.00 -8.21
CA GLU A 41 8.59 0.44 -7.86
C GLU A 41 8.14 0.88 -6.46
N GLU A 42 9.03 0.86 -5.47
CA GLU A 42 8.77 1.38 -4.12
C GLU A 42 8.40 2.87 -4.14
N SER A 43 9.14 3.67 -4.92
CA SER A 43 8.84 5.10 -5.12
C SER A 43 7.46 5.29 -5.74
N ARG A 44 7.11 4.49 -6.75
CA ARG A 44 5.81 4.56 -7.42
C ARG A 44 4.68 4.20 -6.45
N GLN A 45 4.82 3.11 -5.71
CA GLN A 45 3.81 2.69 -4.72
C GLN A 45 3.62 3.73 -3.63
N ARG A 46 4.69 4.39 -3.16
CA ARG A 46 4.59 5.49 -2.20
C ARG A 46 3.80 6.66 -2.79
N GLN A 47 4.11 7.09 -4.01
CA GLN A 47 3.41 8.18 -4.67
C GLN A 47 1.92 7.87 -4.90
N GLU A 48 1.59 6.65 -5.32
CA GLU A 48 0.20 6.22 -5.51
C GLU A 48 -0.55 6.22 -4.16
N LYS A 49 0.04 5.69 -3.09
CA LYS A 49 -0.57 5.73 -1.74
C LYS A 49 -0.80 7.17 -1.27
N GLU A 50 0.19 8.04 -1.44
CA GLU A 50 0.10 9.45 -1.05
C GLU A 50 -0.96 10.20 -1.86
N ALA A 51 -1.07 9.94 -3.17
CA ALA A 51 -2.09 10.55 -4.02
C ALA A 51 -3.53 10.17 -3.62
N HIS A 52 -3.71 8.99 -3.00
CA HIS A 52 -5.01 8.50 -2.55
C HIS A 52 -5.27 8.72 -1.06
N TRP A 53 -4.25 9.08 -0.26
CA TRP A 53 -4.38 9.35 1.16
C TRP A 53 -5.35 10.51 1.42
N MET A 54 -6.29 10.33 2.37
CA MET A 54 -7.33 11.30 2.70
C MET A 54 -8.20 11.77 1.52
N LYS A 55 -8.33 10.93 0.47
CA LYS A 55 -9.22 11.18 -0.66
C LYS A 55 -10.42 10.25 -0.60
N CYS A 56 -11.60 10.81 -0.80
CA CYS A 56 -12.84 10.06 -0.86
C CYS A 56 -12.85 9.17 -2.11
N PRO A 57 -12.95 7.83 -1.99
CA PRO A 57 -12.95 6.93 -3.15
C PRO A 57 -14.24 7.02 -3.99
N LYS A 58 -15.31 7.65 -3.47
CA LYS A 58 -16.57 7.85 -4.20
C LYS A 58 -16.52 9.03 -5.17
N CYS A 59 -15.84 10.13 -4.81
CA CYS A 59 -15.88 11.37 -5.59
C CYS A 59 -14.53 12.07 -5.76
N GLY A 60 -13.45 11.56 -5.16
CA GLY A 60 -12.11 12.16 -5.20
C GLY A 60 -11.91 13.40 -4.32
N GLY A 61 -12.95 13.87 -3.63
CA GLY A 61 -12.86 15.01 -2.70
C GLY A 61 -12.01 14.72 -1.46
N GLU A 62 -11.56 15.75 -0.78
CA GLU A 62 -10.79 15.60 0.47
C GLU A 62 -11.68 15.14 1.63
N LEU A 63 -11.18 14.16 2.37
CA LEU A 63 -11.77 13.73 3.63
C LEU A 63 -11.38 14.72 4.73
N GLN A 64 -12.31 14.93 5.66
CA GLN A 64 -12.10 15.75 6.83
C GLN A 64 -12.31 14.89 8.06
N GLU A 65 -11.30 14.84 8.91
CA GLU A 65 -11.39 14.20 10.22
C GLU A 65 -12.37 14.99 11.10
N LYS A 66 -13.32 14.27 11.70
CA LYS A 66 -14.34 14.84 12.58
C LYS A 66 -14.52 13.94 13.78
N GLN A 67 -14.71 14.55 14.94
CA GLN A 67 -15.10 13.81 16.13
C GLN A 67 -16.60 13.51 16.06
N PHE A 68 -16.95 12.22 16.09
CA PHE A 68 -18.32 11.76 16.26
C PHE A 68 -18.42 10.98 17.57
N GLU A 69 -19.15 11.56 18.53
CA GLU A 69 -19.17 11.09 19.92
C GLU A 69 -17.76 10.97 20.52
N HIS A 70 -17.24 9.75 20.64
CA HIS A 70 -15.93 9.42 21.22
C HIS A 70 -14.96 8.82 20.19
N VAL A 71 -15.30 8.86 18.90
CA VAL A 71 -14.52 8.24 17.81
C VAL A 71 -14.19 9.32 16.77
N MET A 72 -12.97 9.32 16.26
CA MET A 72 -12.58 10.17 15.13
C MET A 72 -13.03 9.46 13.85
N ILE A 73 -13.66 10.18 12.94
CA ILE A 73 -14.18 9.62 11.69
C ILE A 73 -13.78 10.51 10.52
N ASP A 74 -13.57 9.93 9.35
CA ASP A 74 -13.27 10.67 8.14
C ASP A 74 -14.53 10.89 7.30
N GLN A 75 -14.96 12.14 7.20
CA GLN A 75 -16.15 12.50 6.44
C GLN A 75 -15.80 13.28 5.17
N CYS A 76 -16.36 12.85 4.04
CA CYS A 76 -16.31 13.63 2.81
C CYS A 76 -17.41 14.70 2.81
N PRO A 77 -17.09 16.01 2.72
CA PRO A 77 -18.09 17.07 2.68
C PRO A 77 -18.87 17.12 1.35
N SER A 78 -18.29 16.58 0.26
CA SER A 78 -18.90 16.66 -1.07
C SER A 78 -20.00 15.63 -1.29
N CYS A 79 -19.74 14.36 -0.92
CA CYS A 79 -20.69 13.27 -1.13
C CYS A 79 -21.29 12.70 0.17
N GLN A 80 -20.94 13.27 1.32
CA GLN A 80 -21.38 12.87 2.66
C GLN A 80 -21.01 11.43 3.05
N GLY A 81 -20.03 10.83 2.38
CA GLY A 81 -19.52 9.51 2.73
C GLY A 81 -18.70 9.54 4.02
N ILE A 82 -18.85 8.50 4.84
CA ILE A 82 -18.09 8.30 6.08
C ILE A 82 -17.15 7.12 5.87
N TRP A 83 -15.89 7.31 6.26
CA TRP A 83 -14.81 6.32 6.19
C TRP A 83 -14.29 6.12 7.61
N LEU A 84 -14.11 4.86 7.96
CA LEU A 84 -13.71 4.42 9.29
C LEU A 84 -12.46 3.57 9.14
N ASP A 85 -11.50 3.79 10.02
CA ASP A 85 -10.32 2.96 10.14
C ASP A 85 -10.64 1.62 10.82
N ALA A 86 -9.69 0.69 10.70
CA ALA A 86 -9.82 -0.63 11.30
C ALA A 86 -10.00 -0.52 12.82
N GLY A 87 -11.14 -0.98 13.33
CA GLY A 87 -11.48 -0.97 14.76
C GLY A 87 -12.37 0.18 15.20
N GLU A 88 -12.52 1.24 14.41
CA GLU A 88 -13.40 2.38 14.77
C GLU A 88 -14.88 2.01 14.75
N MET A 89 -15.29 1.15 13.80
CA MET A 89 -16.65 0.61 13.76
C MET A 89 -17.01 -0.12 15.07
N GLU A 90 -16.08 -0.91 15.62
CA GLU A 90 -16.31 -1.65 16.87
C GLU A 90 -16.51 -0.70 18.06
N LEU A 91 -15.74 0.40 18.11
CA LEU A 91 -15.87 1.43 19.14
C LEU A 91 -17.23 2.12 19.07
N LEU A 92 -17.72 2.44 17.87
CA LEU A 92 -19.05 3.03 17.66
C LEU A 92 -20.17 2.09 18.12
N LEU A 93 -20.05 0.79 17.82
CA LEU A 93 -21.06 -0.20 18.22
C LEU A 93 -21.12 -0.39 19.75
N HIS A 94 -19.97 -0.44 20.42
CA HIS A 94 -19.89 -0.57 21.88
C HIS A 94 -20.49 0.63 22.61
N ALA A 95 -20.23 1.85 22.13
CA ALA A 95 -20.78 3.07 22.71
C ALA A 95 -22.32 3.02 22.75
N HIS A 96 -22.95 2.64 21.63
CA HIS A 96 -24.40 2.54 21.52
C HIS A 96 -25.02 1.42 22.36
N GLN A 97 -24.35 0.27 22.50
CA GLN A 97 -24.92 -0.88 23.21
C GLN A 97 -25.06 -0.63 24.73
N SER A 98 -24.14 0.13 25.32
CA SER A 98 -24.15 0.47 26.76
C SER A 98 -25.35 1.32 27.16
N VAL A 99 -25.73 2.29 26.32
CA VAL A 99 -26.83 3.23 26.56
C VAL A 99 -28.17 2.53 26.40
N VAL A 100 -28.36 1.79 25.29
CA VAL A 100 -29.61 1.07 25.01
C VAL A 100 -29.91 0.03 26.10
N SER A 101 -28.86 -0.66 26.58
CA SER A 101 -29.00 -1.65 27.66
C SER A 101 -29.42 -1.02 28.99
N SER A 102 -28.76 0.09 29.38
CA SER A 102 -29.09 0.81 30.63
C SER A 102 -30.50 1.39 30.64
N ILE A 103 -30.95 1.95 29.50
CA ILE A 103 -32.31 2.46 29.35
C ILE A 103 -33.32 1.30 29.43
N GLY A 104 -33.06 0.19 28.73
CA GLY A 104 -33.92 -0.98 28.73
C GLY A 104 -34.11 -1.60 30.12
N GLU A 105 -33.05 -1.64 30.93
CA GLU A 105 -33.13 -2.09 32.33
C GLU A 105 -33.92 -1.14 33.23
N SER A 106 -33.73 0.17 33.04
CA SER A 106 -34.45 1.19 33.79
C SER A 106 -35.95 1.17 33.47
N LEU A 107 -36.32 1.04 32.20
CA LEU A 107 -37.72 0.91 31.77
C LEU A 107 -38.36 -0.39 32.28
N ARG A 108 -37.64 -1.51 32.31
CA ARG A 108 -38.12 -2.78 32.89
C ARG A 108 -38.41 -2.69 34.40
N LYS A 109 -37.75 -1.78 35.12
CA LYS A 109 -38.01 -1.54 36.55
C LYS A 109 -39.21 -0.61 36.78
N ILE A 110 -39.51 0.28 35.83
CA ILE A 110 -40.64 1.22 35.89
C ILE A 110 -41.95 0.57 35.41
N LEU A 111 -41.87 -0.36 34.45
CA LEU A 111 -43.02 -1.04 33.84
C LEU A 111 -43.36 -2.40 34.48
N LYS A 112 -42.77 -2.72 35.63
CA LYS A 112 -43.17 -3.83 36.51
C LYS A 112 -43.85 -3.25 37.74
#